data_AF-A0A354J1Y4-F1
#
_entry.id   AF-A0A354J1Y4-F1
#
_cell.length_a   1.000
_cell.length_b   1.000
_cell.length_c   1.000
_cell.angle_alpha   90.00
_cell.angle_beta   90.00
_cell.angle_gamma   90.00
#
_symmetry.space_group_name_H-M   'P 1'
#
loop_
_entity.id
_entity.type
_entity.pdbx_description
1 polymer ?
#
loop_
_entity_poly.entity_id
_entity_poly.type
_entity_poly.pdbx_seq_one_letter_code
_entity_poly.pdbx_strand_id
1 'polypeptide(L)'
;RYRIPTYLFVNKMDLPGVDRKALMGELKRMEEGCVDFSDDDNSKAFMEELAMCDEALLDRYIDNGIVEKKDIIALIGERKVFPCYFGSALKLSGVEEFLSGLEQYTKRISYPE
;
A
#
# COMPACT_ATOMS: atom_id res chain seq x y z
N ARG A 1 -14.21 15.67 7.80
CA ARG A 1 -13.21 14.58 7.77
C ARG A 1 -12.36 14.78 6.52
N TYR A 2 -11.04 14.96 6.64
CA TYR A 2 -10.19 15.62 5.62
C TYR A 2 -9.67 14.74 4.45
N ARG A 3 -10.12 13.48 4.32
CA ARG A 3 -9.73 12.53 3.24
C ARG A 3 -8.23 12.54 2.89
N ILE A 4 -7.37 12.53 3.90
CA ILE A 4 -5.93 12.58 3.71
C ILE A 4 -5.44 11.20 3.22
N PRO A 5 -4.73 11.10 2.08
CA PRO A 5 -4.06 9.86 1.66
C PRO A 5 -3.12 9.38 2.76
N THR A 6 -3.17 8.09 3.12
CA THR A 6 -2.47 7.57 4.31
C THR A 6 -1.63 6.37 3.95
N TYR A 7 -0.39 6.37 4.43
CA TYR A 7 0.58 5.28 4.30
C TYR A 7 0.96 4.81 5.70
N LEU A 8 1.14 3.51 5.88
CA LEU A 8 1.49 2.91 7.15
C LEU A 8 2.91 2.36 7.07
N PHE A 9 3.78 2.80 7.97
CA PHE A 9 5.08 2.17 8.19
C PHE A 9 5.06 1.50 9.57
N VAL A 10 4.95 0.17 9.57
CA VAL A 10 4.96 -0.66 10.77
C VAL A 10 6.41 -0.87 11.18
N ASN A 11 6.81 -0.06 12.17
CA ASN A 11 8.18 0.01 12.64
C ASN A 11 8.47 -1.04 13.73
N LYS A 12 9.76 -1.23 14.05
CA LYS A 12 10.29 -2.15 15.09
C LYS A 12 10.09 -3.64 14.78
N MET A 13 10.11 -4.01 13.49
CA MET A 13 10.05 -5.40 13.05
C MET A 13 11.27 -6.25 13.47
N ASP A 14 12.28 -5.64 14.10
CA ASP A 14 13.45 -6.31 14.69
C ASP A 14 13.20 -6.87 16.10
N LEU A 15 12.05 -6.61 16.72
CA LEU A 15 11.71 -7.14 18.03
C LEU A 15 11.35 -8.63 17.98
N PRO A 16 11.75 -9.42 18.99
CA PRO A 16 11.41 -10.84 19.05
C PRO A 16 9.89 -11.03 19.16
N GLY A 17 9.38 -12.02 18.42
CA GLY A 17 7.94 -12.37 18.43
C GLY A 17 7.06 -11.48 17.53
N VAL A 18 7.64 -10.56 16.76
CA VAL A 18 6.91 -9.79 15.77
C VAL A 18 6.72 -10.62 14.50
N ASP A 19 5.47 -10.81 14.08
CA ASP A 19 5.10 -11.52 12.85
C ASP A 19 4.36 -10.61 11.88
N ARG A 20 4.93 -10.43 10.68
CA ARG A 20 4.39 -9.56 9.63
C ARG A 20 2.99 -9.95 9.20
N LYS A 21 2.72 -11.25 9.04
CA LYS A 21 1.41 -11.75 8.57
C LYS A 21 0.31 -11.53 9.61
N ALA A 22 0.61 -11.78 10.88
CA ALA A 22 -0.30 -11.52 11.99
C ALA A 22 -0.65 -10.03 12.06
N LEU A 23 0.37 -9.16 12.03
CA LEU A 23 0.19 -7.70 12.01
C LEU A 23 -0.63 -7.22 10.82
N MET A 24 -0.36 -7.75 9.63
CA MET A 24 -1.15 -7.43 8.43
C MET A 24 -2.62 -7.83 8.61
N GLY A 25 -2.88 -8.99 9.22
CA GLY A 25 -4.22 -9.42 9.58
C GLY A 25 -4.90 -8.49 10.59
N GLU A 26 -4.16 -7.85 11.50
CA GLU A 26 -4.72 -6.86 12.43
C GLU A 26 -5.06 -5.56 11.73
N LEU A 27 -4.19 -5.07 10.84
CA LEU A 27 -4.42 -3.87 10.04
C LEU A 27 -5.67 -4.02 9.17
N LYS A 28 -5.84 -5.18 8.51
CA LYS A 28 -7.03 -5.48 7.72
C LYS A 28 -8.33 -5.55 8.53
N ARG A 29 -8.26 -5.89 9.82
CA ARG A 29 -9.43 -5.81 10.72
C ARG A 29 -9.82 -4.37 11.05
N MET A 30 -8.87 -3.43 10.98
CA MET A 30 -9.14 -2.00 11.21
C MET A 30 -9.65 -1.32 9.94
N GLU A 31 -8.99 -1.58 8.81
CA GLU A 31 -9.34 -1.05 7.49
C GLU A 31 -9.04 -2.13 6.45
N GLU A 32 -10.07 -2.63 5.76
CA GLU A 32 -9.97 -3.75 4.81
C GLU A 32 -8.99 -3.47 3.65
N GLY A 33 -8.92 -2.21 3.22
CA GLY A 33 -8.02 -1.74 2.16
C GLY A 33 -6.54 -1.67 2.54
N CYS A 34 -6.12 -2.18 3.70
CA CYS A 34 -4.70 -2.32 4.02
C CYS A 34 -4.09 -3.40 3.13
N VAL A 35 -3.08 -3.02 2.34
CA VAL A 35 -2.38 -3.91 1.40
C VAL A 35 -0.89 -3.85 1.70
N ASP A 36 -0.21 -4.99 1.62
CA ASP A 36 1.23 -5.06 1.87
C ASP A 36 2.03 -4.66 0.62
N PHE A 37 2.79 -3.58 0.73
CA PHE A 37 3.62 -3.00 -0.34
C PHE A 37 5.11 -3.29 -0.16
N SER A 38 5.49 -4.13 0.82
CA SER A 38 6.92 -4.40 1.10
C SER A 38 7.50 -5.55 0.27
N ASP A 39 6.68 -6.28 -0.47
CA ASP A 39 7.11 -7.35 -1.39
C ASP A 39 7.05 -6.86 -2.87
N ASP A 40 7.21 -7.78 -3.83
CA ASP A 40 7.16 -7.48 -5.26
C ASP A 40 5.80 -6.87 -5.68
N ASP A 41 5.85 -5.57 -6.02
CA ASP A 41 4.71 -4.76 -6.44
C ASP A 41 4.19 -5.11 -7.85
N ASN A 42 4.79 -6.11 -8.51
CA ASN A 42 4.33 -6.67 -9.78
C ASN A 42 3.81 -8.11 -9.64
N SER A 43 3.76 -8.65 -8.42
CA SER A 43 3.25 -10.00 -8.22
C SER A 43 1.76 -10.09 -8.52
N LYS A 44 1.33 -11.23 -9.07
CA LYS A 44 -0.09 -11.48 -9.37
C LYS A 44 -0.98 -11.33 -8.12
N ALA A 45 -0.50 -11.85 -6.98
CA ALA A 45 -1.22 -11.77 -5.71
C ALA A 45 -1.43 -10.31 -5.25
N PHE A 46 -0.42 -9.46 -5.44
CA PHE A 46 -0.52 -8.03 -5.13
C PHE A 46 -1.53 -7.31 -6.04
N MET A 47 -1.50 -7.60 -7.34
CA MET A 47 -2.47 -7.03 -8.28
C MET A 47 -3.91 -7.49 -7.99
N GLU A 48 -4.11 -8.77 -7.66
CA GLU A 48 -5.41 -9.30 -7.22
C GLU A 48 -5.91 -8.59 -5.96
N GLU A 49 -5.04 -8.40 -4.98
CA GLU A 49 -5.38 -7.72 -3.73
C GLU A 49 -5.79 -6.26 -3.96
N LEU A 50 -5.07 -5.53 -4.79
CA LEU A 50 -5.42 -4.16 -5.18
C LEU A 50 -6.75 -4.11 -5.94
N ALA A 51 -6.98 -5.06 -6.86
CA ALA A 51 -8.20 -5.13 -7.65
C ALA A 51 -9.44 -5.36 -6.76
N MET A 52 -9.33 -6.15 -5.69
CA MET A 52 -10.43 -6.37 -4.73
C MET A 52 -10.82 -5.11 -3.93
N CYS A 53 -10.00 -4.07 -3.92
CA CYS A 53 -10.29 -2.83 -3.18
C CYS A 53 -11.27 -1.90 -3.90
N ASP A 54 -11.63 -2.19 -5.16
CA ASP A 54 -12.60 -1.41 -5.94
C ASP A 54 -13.27 -2.25 -7.03
N GLU A 55 -14.60 -2.25 -7.07
CA GLU A 55 -15.38 -3.06 -8.02
C GLU A 55 -15.02 -2.77 -9.48
N ALA A 56 -14.86 -1.50 -9.85
CA ALA A 56 -14.53 -1.12 -11.23
C ALA A 56 -13.08 -1.48 -11.62
N LEU A 57 -12.17 -1.51 -10.64
CA LEU A 57 -10.82 -2.03 -10.86
C LEU A 57 -10.83 -3.56 -11.00
N LEU A 58 -11.62 -4.27 -10.20
CA LEU A 58 -11.77 -5.72 -10.29
C LEU A 58 -12.22 -6.16 -11.68
N ASP A 59 -13.25 -5.53 -12.23
CA ASP A 59 -13.74 -5.82 -13.59
C ASP A 59 -12.63 -5.64 -14.64
N ARG A 60 -11.90 -4.52 -14.58
CA ARG A 60 -10.77 -4.27 -15.49
C ARG A 60 -9.63 -5.26 -15.34
N TYR A 61 -9.38 -5.71 -14.11
CA TYR A 61 -8.32 -6.68 -13.81
C TYR A 61 -8.67 -8.07 -14.36
N ILE A 62 -9.94 -8.49 -14.29
CA ILE A 62 -10.39 -9.75 -14.88
C ILE A 62 -10.13 -9.78 -16.40
N ASP A 63 -10.37 -8.67 -17.08
CA ASP A 63 -10.20 -8.58 -18.54
C ASP A 63 -8.73 -8.45 -18.97
N ASN A 64 -7.93 -7.63 -18.26
CA ASN A 64 -6.60 -7.21 -18.72
C ASN A 64 -5.44 -7.82 -17.91
N GLY A 65 -5.72 -8.40 -16.74
CA GLY A 65 -4.74 -9.02 -15.85
C GLY A 65 -3.75 -8.07 -15.19
N ILE A 66 -3.96 -6.74 -15.29
CA ILE A 66 -3.05 -5.73 -14.75
C ILE A 66 -3.81 -4.64 -13.99
N VAL A 67 -3.18 -4.11 -12.94
CA VAL A 67 -3.59 -2.88 -12.26
C VAL A 67 -2.56 -1.81 -12.61
N GLU A 68 -2.99 -0.68 -13.18
CA GLU A 68 -2.06 0.37 -13.57
C GLU A 68 -1.68 1.24 -12.36
N LYS A 69 -0.45 1.77 -12.34
CA LYS A 69 0.03 2.66 -11.28
C LYS A 69 -0.88 3.86 -10.99
N LYS A 70 -1.53 4.41 -12.02
CA LYS A 70 -2.49 5.52 -11.88
C LYS A 70 -3.72 5.12 -11.07
N ASP A 71 -4.14 3.85 -11.17
CA ASP A 71 -5.28 3.31 -10.42
C ASP A 71 -4.91 3.21 -8.94
N ILE A 72 -3.71 2.71 -8.65
CA ILE A 72 -3.18 2.63 -7.27
C ILE A 72 -3.14 4.02 -6.63
N ILE A 73 -2.60 5.03 -7.31
CA ILE A 73 -2.56 6.43 -6.84
C ILE A 73 -3.97 6.95 -6.56
N ALA A 74 -4.93 6.67 -7.45
CA ALA A 74 -6.32 7.09 -7.28
C ALA A 74 -6.96 6.43 -6.04
N LEU A 75 -6.80 5.11 -5.88
CA LEU A 75 -7.35 4.37 -4.74
C LEU A 75 -6.76 4.82 -3.40
N ILE A 76 -5.46 5.14 -3.36
CA ILE A 76 -4.82 5.71 -2.16
C ILE A 76 -5.39 7.11 -1.86
N GLY A 77 -5.60 7.92 -2.90
CA GLY A 77 -6.22 9.24 -2.79
C GLY A 77 -7.67 9.19 -2.29
N GLU A 78 -8.41 8.17 -2.72
CA GLU A 78 -9.79 7.89 -2.30
C GLU A 78 -9.87 7.20 -0.94
N ARG A 79 -8.73 6.79 -0.37
CA ARG A 79 -8.62 6.00 0.87
C ARG A 79 -9.34 4.65 0.78
N LYS A 80 -9.33 4.05 -0.41
CA LYS A 80 -9.72 2.64 -0.62
C LYS A 80 -8.54 1.70 -0.42
N VAL A 81 -7.32 2.18 -0.67
CA VAL A 81 -6.07 1.46 -0.43
C VAL A 81 -5.23 2.21 0.60
N PHE A 82 -4.67 1.46 1.55
CA PHE A 82 -3.75 1.93 2.58
C PHE A 82 -2.45 1.13 2.46
N PRO A 83 -1.43 1.70 1.79
CA PRO A 83 -0.16 1.00 1.59
C PRO A 83 0.53 0.75 2.93
N CYS A 84 0.83 -0.51 3.22
CA CYS A 84 1.49 -0.96 4.43
C CYS A 84 2.91 -1.41 4.11
N TYR A 85 3.87 -0.81 4.82
CA TYR A 85 5.28 -1.12 4.74
C TYR A 85 5.76 -1.61 6.10
N PHE A 86 6.69 -2.57 6.11
CA PHE A 86 7.22 -3.17 7.33
C PHE A 86 8.73 -2.97 7.41
N GLY A 87 9.22 -2.58 8.60
CA GLY A 87 10.65 -2.39 8.77
C GLY A 87 11.11 -2.03 10.16
N SER A 88 12.38 -1.67 10.24
CA SER A 88 13.01 -1.14 11.45
C SER A 88 13.83 0.09 11.07
N ALA A 89 13.32 1.26 11.43
CA ALA A 89 14.02 2.53 11.23
C ALA A 89 15.38 2.54 11.94
N LEU A 90 15.47 1.89 13.11
CA LEU A 90 16.72 1.76 13.87
C LEU A 90 17.78 0.96 13.11
N LYS A 91 17.35 -0.04 12.32
CA LYS A 91 18.23 -0.89 11.51
C LYS A 91 18.29 -0.47 10.04
N LEU A 92 17.64 0.64 9.66
CA LEU A 92 17.48 1.10 8.28
C LEU A 92 16.90 0.03 7.33
N SER A 93 16.09 -0.88 7.85
CA SER A 93 15.43 -1.93 7.08
C SER A 93 14.00 -1.52 6.73
N GLY A 94 13.58 -1.71 5.47
CA GLY A 94 12.23 -1.35 4.99
C GLY A 94 12.03 0.14 4.71
N VAL A 95 13.07 0.97 4.95
CA VAL A 95 12.99 2.43 4.81
C VAL A 95 13.10 2.85 3.35
N GLU A 96 13.96 2.20 2.56
CA GLU A 96 14.15 2.50 1.15
C GLU A 96 12.89 2.15 0.34
N GLU A 97 12.30 1.00 0.62
CA GLU A 97 11.05 0.53 0.03
C GLU A 97 9.89 1.47 0.37
N PHE A 98 9.82 1.93 1.63
CA PHE A 98 8.82 2.91 2.05
C PHE A 98 8.96 4.26 1.32
N LEU A 99 10.19 4.79 1.23
CA LEU A 99 10.45 6.07 0.54
C LEU A 99 10.20 5.97 -0.96
N SER A 100 10.63 4.87 -1.60
CA SER A 100 10.33 4.58 -3.01
C SER A 100 8.82 4.50 -3.23
N GLY A 101 8.10 3.81 -2.35
CA GLY A 101 6.65 3.75 -2.35
C GLY A 101 5.97 5.12 -2.32
N LEU A 102 6.43 6.01 -1.44
CA LEU A 102 5.93 7.38 -1.37
C LEU A 102 6.22 8.15 -2.66
N GLU A 103 7.44 8.08 -3.20
CA GLU A 103 7.78 8.74 -4.47
C GLU A 103 6.90 8.24 -5.61
N GLN A 104 6.64 6.94 -5.65
CA GLN A 104 5.89 6.31 -6.71
C GLN A 104 4.39 6.59 -6.65
N TYR A 105 3.80 6.55 -5.45
CA TYR A 105 2.35 6.48 -5.30
C TYR A 105 1.73 7.77 -4.72
N THR A 106 2.53 8.77 -4.36
CA THR A 106 2.00 10.08 -3.98
C THR A 106 1.67 10.92 -5.21
N LYS A 107 0.51 11.61 -5.15
CA LYS A 107 0.14 12.57 -6.18
C LYS A 107 0.96 13.84 -6.00
N ARG A 108 1.86 14.12 -6.95
CA ARG A 108 2.59 15.38 -7.00
C ARG A 108 1.61 16.54 -7.16
N ILE A 109 1.63 17.49 -6.23
CA ILE A 109 0.89 18.74 -6.33
C ILE A 109 1.78 19.73 -7.11
N SER A 110 1.27 20.25 -8.23
CA SER A 110 1.88 21.41 -8.89
C SER A 110 1.36 22.65 -8.19
N TYR A 111 2.25 23.40 -7.54
CA TYR A 111 1.92 24.71 -7.03
C TYR A 111 2.06 25.71 -8.19
N PRO A 112 1.09 26.63 -8.38
CA PRO A 112 1.30 27.74 -9.29
C PRO A 112 2.49 28.57 -8.82
N GLU A 113 3.28 29.09 -9.76
CA GLU A 113 4.37 30.05 -9.49
C GLU A 113 3.85 31.32 -8.80
#